data_AF-A0A8J8FTR8-F1
#
_entry.id   AF-A0A8J8FTR8-F1
#
_cell.length_a   1.000
_cell.length_b   1.000
_cell.length_c   1.000
_cell.angle_alpha   90.00
_cell.angle_beta   90.00
_cell.angle_gamma   90.00
#
_symmetry.space_group_name_H-M   'P 1'
#
loop_
_entity.id
_entity.type
_entity.pdbx_description
1 polymer ?
#
loop_
_entity_poly.entity_id
_entity_poly.type
_entity_poly.pdbx_seq_one_letter_code
_entity_poly.pdbx_strand_id
1 'polypeptide(L)'
;MNPGRVLLLTGRRAADIVRRAASDYDWADVKVLPIEVAALMTTSFILDNLSKEDVDGYDLVLVPGLFRGNVRELDERLEADFRLSTREARDLPVLLEEMEKGFEPSKDVPACVLLRERLLDRVGRVIEEAEGEIPDDAWVDVGPVRVAPGCRPRVLSEVFCDGREPEDVAVEASRRVDHGAEIVDLGFHEEDPERAAAVAEAVIDRVGGDAAISVDTGDPDVMEAVLSEGAHMILSAFPDFREPLELARDYDVPVVICPSSRDPKKAVAELSDLLRSCDRMGVKAVVDPLLDPPWSVVESVVRFKEVVEHIDDVPTFFGAGNVFELIDADSTGAAALCAVMAVELGASIVFTPEAGGKTAGSTLELAIASRMAYAAEKTGGFPKDLGLDLLVFKSKHRPWNGSGSGEGTSPAGMSPPRSPDPAGYVRIEVDHEGGVLKVTHVGTDGERLTLEGEDGLEIAMALIGLGLVSRLDHAAYLGYELARAEACLKGFRVYVQDEPEGFYVDKLEDLRRLG
;
A
#
# COMPACT_ATOMS: atom_id res chain seq x y z
N MET A 1 21.71 -16.23 19.77
CA MET A 1 23.19 -16.24 19.65
C MET A 1 23.66 -14.82 19.99
N ASN A 2 24.82 -14.63 20.61
CA ASN A 2 25.31 -13.28 20.88
C ASN A 2 25.94 -12.73 19.58
N PRO A 3 25.45 -11.61 19.01
CA PRO A 3 25.96 -11.05 17.75
C PRO A 3 27.37 -10.45 17.87
N GLY A 4 27.99 -10.46 19.06
CA GLY A 4 29.28 -9.81 19.30
C GLY A 4 29.10 -8.31 19.56
N ARG A 5 30.20 -7.59 19.77
CA ARG A 5 30.17 -6.13 19.94
C ARG A 5 29.90 -5.46 18.58
N VAL A 6 28.84 -4.66 18.48
CA VAL A 6 28.43 -4.00 17.24
C VAL A 6 28.52 -2.48 17.39
N LEU A 7 29.12 -1.80 16.41
CA LEU A 7 29.14 -0.34 16.33
C LEU A 7 28.16 0.17 15.28
N LEU A 8 27.18 0.96 15.69
CA LEU A 8 26.17 1.59 14.83
C LEU A 8 26.65 2.99 14.42
N LEU A 9 26.94 3.18 13.12
CA LEU A 9 27.30 4.49 12.57
C LEU A 9 26.04 5.28 12.18
N THR A 10 25.97 6.53 12.63
CA THR A 10 24.85 7.42 12.31
C THR A 10 25.25 8.89 12.20
N GLY A 11 24.36 9.70 11.64
CA GLY A 11 24.47 11.16 11.60
C GLY A 11 23.68 11.81 12.74
N ARG A 12 23.82 13.14 12.89
CA ARG A 12 23.22 13.88 14.02
C ARG A 12 21.70 13.80 14.06
N ARG A 13 21.02 13.89 12.90
CA ARG A 13 19.53 13.88 12.85
C ARG A 13 18.92 12.57 13.32
N ALA A 14 19.58 11.45 13.10
CA ALA A 14 19.08 10.13 13.48
C ALA A 14 19.67 9.62 14.82
N ALA A 15 20.56 10.39 15.45
CA ALA A 15 21.31 9.95 16.62
C ALA A 15 20.42 9.50 17.78
N ASP A 16 19.35 10.25 18.08
CA ASP A 16 18.47 9.94 19.21
C ASP A 16 17.63 8.68 18.96
N ILE A 17 17.15 8.50 17.72
CA ILE A 17 16.41 7.29 17.33
C ILE A 17 17.33 6.07 17.39
N VAL A 18 18.55 6.17 16.85
CA VAL A 18 19.53 5.06 16.85
C VAL A 18 19.97 4.71 18.27
N ARG A 19 20.21 5.70 19.14
CA ARG A 19 20.53 5.45 20.56
C ARG A 19 19.39 4.78 21.31
N ARG A 20 18.14 5.20 21.05
CA ARG A 20 16.96 4.56 21.67
C ARG A 20 16.80 3.13 21.19
N ALA A 21 17.02 2.85 19.91
CA ALA A 21 16.97 1.47 19.40
C ALA A 21 18.09 0.59 20.00
N ALA A 22 19.28 1.16 20.21
CA ALA A 22 20.43 0.45 20.78
C ALA A 22 20.36 0.27 22.30
N SER A 23 19.55 1.06 23.03
CA SER A 23 19.59 1.09 24.50
C SER A 23 19.16 -0.21 25.16
N ASP A 24 18.42 -1.05 24.44
CA ASP A 24 17.96 -2.35 24.92
C ASP A 24 19.01 -3.45 24.72
N TYR A 25 20.16 -3.13 24.09
CA TYR A 25 21.18 -4.08 23.68
C TYR A 25 22.56 -3.69 24.20
N ASP A 26 23.03 -4.35 25.26
CA ASP A 26 24.36 -4.12 25.87
C ASP A 26 25.54 -4.32 24.90
N TRP A 27 25.30 -5.04 23.79
CA TRP A 27 26.29 -5.34 22.77
C TRP A 27 26.36 -4.29 21.65
N ALA A 28 25.43 -3.33 21.58
CA ALA A 28 25.34 -2.33 20.53
C ALA A 28 25.76 -0.93 21.01
N ASP A 29 26.87 -0.40 20.48
CA ASP A 29 27.28 0.99 20.71
C ASP A 29 26.91 1.89 19.53
N VAL A 30 26.77 3.19 19.78
CA VAL A 30 26.43 4.18 18.75
C VAL A 30 27.54 5.22 18.59
N LYS A 31 28.05 5.38 17.37
CA LYS A 31 28.97 6.46 17.00
C LYS A 31 28.28 7.44 16.06
N VAL A 32 28.18 8.70 16.52
CA VAL A 32 27.63 9.80 15.72
C VAL A 32 28.79 10.49 15.00
N LEU A 33 28.79 10.40 13.66
CA LEU A 33 29.76 11.07 12.81
C LEU A 33 29.35 12.54 12.57
N PRO A 34 30.28 13.44 12.20
CA PRO A 34 30.00 14.87 12.06
C PRO A 34 29.28 15.21 10.74
N ILE A 35 28.15 14.54 10.48
CA ILE A 35 27.26 14.76 9.35
C ILE A 35 25.81 14.90 9.84
N GLU A 36 25.04 15.77 9.19
CA GLU A 36 23.64 15.97 9.57
C GLU A 36 22.77 14.77 9.21
N VAL A 37 22.88 14.27 7.97
CA VAL A 37 22.06 13.18 7.41
C VAL A 37 22.93 11.97 7.11
N ALA A 38 22.63 10.83 7.74
CA ALA A 38 23.43 9.60 7.63
C ALA A 38 23.45 9.02 6.21
N ALA A 39 22.38 9.20 5.42
CA ALA A 39 22.29 8.75 4.03
C ALA A 39 23.29 9.43 3.07
N LEU A 40 23.95 10.52 3.50
CA LEU A 40 24.96 11.23 2.72
C LEU A 40 26.38 10.73 2.98
N MET A 41 26.56 9.71 3.83
CA MET A 41 27.87 9.10 4.06
C MET A 41 28.39 8.42 2.80
N THR A 42 29.65 8.70 2.47
CA THR A 42 30.44 8.03 1.41
C THR A 42 31.62 7.29 2.02
N THR A 43 32.28 6.41 1.26
CA THR A 43 33.49 5.72 1.72
C THR A 43 34.55 6.71 2.18
N SER A 44 34.84 7.75 1.38
CA SER A 44 35.82 8.78 1.75
C SER A 44 35.44 9.52 3.03
N PHE A 45 34.17 9.88 3.20
CA PHE A 45 33.70 10.58 4.40
C PHE A 45 33.94 9.75 5.67
N ILE A 46 33.65 8.44 5.62
CA ILE A 46 33.86 7.56 6.77
C ILE A 46 35.37 7.45 7.06
N LEU A 47 36.20 7.23 6.04
CA LEU A 47 37.66 7.14 6.21
C LEU A 47 38.30 8.43 6.74
N ASP A 48 37.72 9.60 6.43
CA ASP A 48 38.18 10.90 6.93
C ASP A 48 37.77 11.16 8.40
N ASN A 49 36.75 10.46 8.91
CA ASN A 49 36.15 10.73 10.22
C ASN A 49 36.18 9.55 11.20
N LEU A 50 36.73 8.41 10.78
CA LEU A 50 36.83 7.19 11.56
C LEU A 50 38.21 6.58 11.36
N SER A 51 38.90 6.30 12.45
CA SER A 51 40.19 5.61 12.44
C SER A 51 40.02 4.13 12.79
N LYS A 52 41.06 3.33 12.54
CA LYS A 52 41.11 1.92 12.97
C LYS A 52 40.89 1.78 14.48
N GLU A 53 41.41 2.72 15.28
CA GLU A 53 41.26 2.71 16.74
C GLU A 53 39.81 2.95 17.19
N ASP A 54 39.00 3.65 16.39
CA ASP A 54 37.59 3.89 16.70
C ASP A 54 36.70 2.65 16.52
N VAL A 55 37.13 1.70 15.69
CA VAL A 55 36.41 0.44 15.38
C VAL A 55 37.06 -0.78 16.03
N ASP A 56 38.20 -0.60 16.69
CA ASP A 56 38.90 -1.69 17.38
C ASP A 56 38.07 -2.19 18.57
N GLY A 57 37.94 -3.50 18.71
CA GLY A 57 37.11 -4.14 19.73
C GLY A 57 35.62 -4.29 19.39
N TYR A 58 35.21 -3.95 18.16
CA TYR A 58 33.91 -4.33 17.61
C TYR A 58 34.07 -5.50 16.63
N ASP A 59 33.18 -6.48 16.74
CA ASP A 59 33.09 -7.61 15.81
C ASP A 59 32.42 -7.19 14.49
N LEU A 60 31.58 -6.15 14.54
CA LEU A 60 30.81 -5.66 13.40
C LEU A 60 30.61 -4.14 13.46
N VAL A 61 30.67 -3.47 12.31
CA VAL A 61 30.33 -2.04 12.17
C VAL A 61 29.20 -1.89 11.16
N LEU A 62 28.07 -1.33 11.60
CA LEU A 62 26.91 -1.11 10.74
C LEU A 62 26.91 0.32 10.19
N VAL A 63 26.94 0.44 8.87
CA VAL A 63 26.71 1.70 8.15
C VAL A 63 25.24 1.83 7.74
N PRO A 64 24.71 3.06 7.58
CA PRO A 64 23.33 3.26 7.13
C PRO A 64 23.03 2.50 5.83
N GLY A 65 21.82 1.94 5.70
CA GLY A 65 21.43 1.16 4.51
C GLY A 65 21.32 1.99 3.22
N LEU A 66 21.34 3.32 3.31
CA LEU A 66 21.40 4.25 2.17
C LEU A 66 22.84 4.68 1.84
N PHE A 67 23.85 4.08 2.48
CA PHE A 67 25.27 4.35 2.22
C PHE A 67 25.60 4.20 0.74
N ARG A 68 26.15 5.26 0.14
CA ARG A 68 26.55 5.31 -1.26
C ARG A 68 28.06 5.19 -1.37
N GLY A 69 28.57 3.98 -1.17
CA GLY A 69 30.00 3.72 -1.21
C GLY A 69 30.34 2.23 -1.26
N ASN A 70 31.63 1.93 -1.19
CA ASN A 70 32.17 0.58 -1.17
C ASN A 70 32.44 0.13 0.27
N VAL A 71 31.62 -0.80 0.77
CA VAL A 71 31.77 -1.41 2.11
C VAL A 71 33.06 -2.22 2.23
N ARG A 72 33.47 -2.93 1.16
CA ARG A 72 34.69 -3.74 1.15
C ARG A 72 35.96 -2.89 1.25
N GLU A 73 35.93 -1.69 0.68
CA GLU A 73 37.02 -0.74 0.85
C GLU A 73 37.14 -0.26 2.31
N LEU A 74 36.02 -0.10 3.03
CA LEU A 74 36.05 0.20 4.47
C LEU A 74 36.67 -0.97 5.26
N ASP A 75 36.29 -2.21 4.92
CA ASP A 75 36.87 -3.41 5.56
C ASP A 75 38.39 -3.43 5.45
N GLU A 76 38.91 -3.24 4.23
CA GLU A 76 40.34 -3.30 3.94
C GLU A 76 41.12 -2.18 4.64
N ARG A 77 40.56 -0.96 4.65
CA ARG A 77 41.24 0.24 5.14
C ARG A 77 41.21 0.37 6.66
N LEU A 78 40.13 -0.07 7.29
CA LEU A 78 39.92 0.03 8.73
C LEU A 78 40.10 -1.31 9.46
N GLU A 79 40.33 -2.41 8.73
CA GLU A 79 40.52 -3.77 9.25
C GLU A 79 39.38 -4.20 10.20
N ALA A 80 38.13 -3.91 9.83
CA ALA A 80 36.93 -4.28 10.58
C ALA A 80 35.83 -4.81 9.64
N ASP A 81 34.84 -5.54 10.15
CA ASP A 81 33.73 -6.05 9.32
C ASP A 81 32.61 -5.00 9.21
N PHE A 82 32.54 -4.29 8.09
CA PHE A 82 31.45 -3.36 7.80
C PHE A 82 30.29 -4.05 7.10
N ARG A 83 29.05 -3.75 7.51
CA ARG A 83 27.82 -4.21 6.84
C ARG A 83 26.77 -3.11 6.73
N LEU A 84 25.81 -3.30 5.83
CA LEU A 84 24.70 -2.38 5.63
C LEU A 84 23.59 -2.64 6.66
N SER A 85 23.23 -1.59 7.39
CA SER A 85 22.06 -1.53 8.26
C SER A 85 20.76 -1.35 7.46
N THR A 86 19.68 -0.99 8.15
CA THR A 86 18.42 -0.56 7.55
C THR A 86 18.57 0.82 6.87
N ARG A 87 17.74 1.09 5.86
CA ARG A 87 17.68 2.41 5.21
C ARG A 87 17.11 3.47 6.15
N GLU A 88 16.08 3.10 6.90
CA GLU A 88 15.42 3.96 7.89
C GLU A 88 15.80 3.57 9.32
N ALA A 89 16.13 4.55 10.16
CA ALA A 89 16.60 4.31 11.54
C ALA A 89 15.51 3.68 12.43
N ARG A 90 14.22 3.91 12.14
CA ARG A 90 13.10 3.34 12.90
C ARG A 90 12.96 1.82 12.74
N ASP A 91 13.57 1.24 11.70
CA ASP A 91 13.54 -0.20 11.40
C ASP A 91 14.65 -0.94 12.16
N LEU A 92 15.60 -0.18 12.74
CA LEU A 92 16.73 -0.73 13.47
C LEU A 92 16.34 -1.67 14.61
N PRO A 93 15.26 -1.45 15.39
CA PRO A 93 14.82 -2.42 16.41
C PRO A 93 14.58 -3.82 15.85
N VAL A 94 13.98 -3.94 14.65
CA VAL A 94 13.74 -5.25 13.99
C VAL A 94 15.07 -5.89 13.58
N LEU A 95 15.99 -5.09 13.05
CA LEU A 95 17.33 -5.58 12.70
C LEU A 95 18.07 -6.11 13.93
N LEU A 96 18.11 -5.35 15.03
CA LEU A 96 18.82 -5.75 16.24
C LEU A 96 18.20 -7.02 16.87
N GLU A 97 16.87 -7.12 16.89
CA GLU A 97 16.15 -8.31 17.36
C GLU A 97 16.50 -9.56 16.52
N GLU A 98 16.50 -9.44 15.19
CA GLU A 98 16.85 -10.58 14.31
C GLU A 98 18.34 -10.94 14.40
N MET A 99 19.22 -9.96 14.66
CA MET A 99 20.64 -10.23 14.92
C MET A 99 20.86 -11.10 16.16
N GLU A 100 20.09 -10.91 17.24
CA GLU A 100 20.13 -11.82 18.40
C GLU A 100 19.68 -13.25 18.06
N LYS A 101 18.79 -13.37 17.07
CA LYS A 101 18.34 -14.66 16.52
C LYS A 101 19.35 -15.26 15.53
N GLY A 102 20.43 -14.54 15.20
CA GLY A 102 21.52 -14.99 14.34
C GLY A 102 21.45 -14.47 12.90
N PHE A 103 20.63 -13.46 12.61
CA PHE A 103 20.66 -12.78 11.32
C PHE A 103 21.98 -12.00 11.16
N GLU A 104 22.62 -12.17 10.01
CA GLU A 104 23.86 -11.47 9.68
C GLU A 104 23.61 -10.44 8.56
N PRO A 105 23.83 -9.14 8.81
CA PRO A 105 23.63 -8.10 7.80
C PRO A 105 24.57 -8.27 6.60
N SER A 106 24.11 -7.87 5.41
CA SER A 106 24.86 -8.01 4.15
C SER A 106 25.77 -6.82 3.88
N LYS A 107 26.83 -7.05 3.09
CA LYS A 107 27.71 -5.99 2.56
C LYS A 107 27.11 -5.26 1.35
N ASP A 108 26.20 -5.93 0.64
CA ASP A 108 25.70 -5.49 -0.67
C ASP A 108 24.24 -5.08 -0.63
N VAL A 109 23.46 -5.69 0.27
CA VAL A 109 22.00 -5.50 0.35
C VAL A 109 21.63 -4.90 1.72
N PRO A 110 20.92 -3.76 1.77
CA PRO A 110 20.45 -3.18 3.03
C PRO A 110 19.58 -4.16 3.82
N ALA A 111 19.75 -4.19 5.15
CA ALA A 111 19.06 -5.17 5.98
C ALA A 111 17.53 -5.12 5.87
N CYS A 112 16.93 -3.94 5.69
CA CYS A 112 15.48 -3.79 5.54
C CYS A 112 14.92 -4.48 4.28
N VAL A 113 15.74 -4.71 3.25
CA VAL A 113 15.34 -5.48 2.06
C VAL A 113 15.28 -6.97 2.39
N LEU A 114 16.28 -7.48 3.10
CA LEU A 114 16.36 -8.88 3.52
C LEU A 114 15.34 -9.23 4.61
N LEU A 115 15.01 -8.26 5.45
CA LEU A 115 14.05 -8.38 6.56
C LEU A 115 12.65 -7.88 6.20
N ARG A 116 12.32 -7.73 4.90
CA ARG A 116 11.05 -7.16 4.44
C ARG A 116 9.84 -7.83 5.10
N GLU A 117 9.82 -9.17 5.17
CA GLU A 117 8.72 -9.91 5.79
C GLU A 117 8.56 -9.57 7.27
N ARG A 118 9.67 -9.45 8.02
CA ARG A 118 9.66 -9.07 9.44
C ARG A 118 9.17 -7.63 9.65
N LEU A 119 9.48 -6.74 8.71
CA LEU A 119 8.96 -5.37 8.73
C LEU A 119 7.46 -5.33 8.50
N LEU A 120 6.94 -6.15 7.58
CA LEU A 120 5.50 -6.32 7.37
C LEU A 120 4.81 -6.89 8.62
N ASP A 121 5.36 -7.94 9.23
CA ASP A 121 4.83 -8.50 10.48
C ASP A 121 4.78 -7.44 11.61
N ARG A 122 5.74 -6.51 11.62
CA ARG A 122 5.74 -5.39 12.57
C ARG A 122 4.66 -4.36 12.26
N VAL A 123 4.33 -4.09 11.00
CA VAL A 123 3.23 -3.19 10.65
C VAL A 123 1.92 -3.69 11.26
N GLY A 124 1.61 -4.98 11.11
CA GLY A 124 0.43 -5.59 11.73
C GLY A 124 0.41 -5.41 13.25
N ARG A 125 1.50 -5.76 13.94
CA ARG A 125 1.62 -5.57 15.40
C ARG A 125 1.45 -4.13 15.85
N VAL A 126 2.05 -3.17 15.14
CA VAL A 126 1.90 -1.74 15.47
C VAL A 126 0.44 -1.29 15.38
N ILE A 127 -0.28 -1.76 14.36
CA ILE A 127 -1.71 -1.46 14.20
C ILE A 127 -2.50 -2.08 15.36
N GLU A 128 -2.29 -3.35 15.65
CA GLU A 128 -2.97 -4.06 16.75
C GLU A 128 -2.71 -3.41 18.12
N GLU A 129 -1.46 -3.08 18.42
CA GLU A 129 -1.07 -2.41 19.68
C GLU A 129 -1.72 -1.03 19.79
N ALA A 130 -1.67 -0.22 18.72
CA ALA A 130 -2.24 1.13 18.71
C ALA A 130 -3.76 1.12 18.85
N GLU A 131 -4.45 0.17 18.21
CA GLU A 131 -5.90 0.02 18.35
C GLU A 131 -6.29 -0.56 19.71
N GLY A 132 -5.45 -1.38 20.33
CA GLY A 132 -5.64 -1.89 21.69
C GLY A 132 -5.59 -0.81 22.78
N GLU A 133 -5.05 0.37 22.48
CA GLU A 133 -5.07 1.54 23.38
C GLU A 133 -6.38 2.33 23.32
N ILE A 134 -7.23 2.08 22.31
CA ILE A 134 -8.51 2.78 22.13
C ILE A 134 -9.53 2.27 23.17
N PRO A 135 -10.18 3.16 23.95
CA PRO A 135 -11.19 2.76 24.93
C PRO A 135 -12.33 1.95 24.31
N ASP A 136 -12.76 0.88 24.98
CA ASP A 136 -13.80 -0.02 24.49
C ASP A 136 -15.13 0.69 24.15
N ASP A 137 -15.46 1.77 24.85
CA ASP A 137 -16.69 2.55 24.68
C ASP A 137 -16.64 3.56 23.51
N ALA A 138 -15.46 3.80 22.94
CA ALA A 138 -15.27 4.63 21.75
C ALA A 138 -15.58 3.88 20.44
N TRP A 139 -15.64 2.55 20.50
CA TRP A 139 -15.91 1.71 19.33
C TRP A 139 -17.40 1.64 19.00
N VAL A 140 -17.69 1.72 17.70
CA VAL A 140 -18.98 1.46 17.10
C VAL A 140 -18.88 0.18 16.28
N ASP A 141 -19.75 -0.77 16.59
CA ASP A 141 -19.84 -2.03 15.86
C ASP A 141 -20.65 -1.83 14.56
N VAL A 142 -20.11 -2.37 13.47
CA VAL A 142 -20.66 -2.36 12.12
C VAL A 142 -20.61 -3.81 11.63
N GLY A 143 -21.55 -4.64 12.11
CA GLY A 143 -21.52 -6.08 11.85
C GLY A 143 -20.24 -6.73 12.39
N PRO A 144 -19.43 -7.43 11.56
CA PRO A 144 -18.16 -8.02 11.99
C PRO A 144 -17.02 -7.01 12.16
N VAL A 145 -17.21 -5.75 11.77
CA VAL A 145 -16.19 -4.70 11.79
C VAL A 145 -16.46 -3.71 12.91
N ARG A 146 -15.41 -3.11 13.46
CA ARG A 146 -15.52 -2.01 14.45
C ARG A 146 -14.79 -0.78 13.94
N VAL A 147 -15.36 0.40 14.20
CA VAL A 147 -14.77 1.71 13.90
C VAL A 147 -14.72 2.58 15.15
N ALA A 148 -13.65 3.35 15.32
CA ALA A 148 -13.51 4.27 16.45
C ALA A 148 -12.72 5.52 16.03
N PRO A 149 -12.87 6.64 16.74
CA PRO A 149 -11.94 7.77 16.60
C PRO A 149 -10.50 7.29 16.81
N GLY A 150 -9.61 7.62 15.87
CA GLY A 150 -8.19 7.28 15.97
C GLY A 150 -7.82 5.81 15.71
N CYS A 151 -8.77 4.95 15.32
CA CYS A 151 -8.44 3.63 14.77
C CYS A 151 -7.80 3.77 13.38
N ARG A 152 -7.23 2.70 12.83
CA ARG A 152 -6.86 2.71 11.42
C ARG A 152 -8.13 2.89 10.59
N PRO A 153 -8.14 3.82 9.61
CA PRO A 153 -9.29 3.99 8.74
C PRO A 153 -9.66 2.66 8.06
N ARG A 154 -10.88 2.18 8.32
CA ARG A 154 -11.45 0.99 7.69
C ARG A 154 -11.79 1.32 6.23
N VAL A 155 -11.54 0.39 5.32
CA VAL A 155 -11.86 0.63 3.90
C VAL A 155 -13.31 0.25 3.66
N LEU A 156 -14.10 1.26 3.29
CA LEU A 156 -15.42 1.07 2.70
C LEU A 156 -15.31 1.15 1.18
N SER A 157 -15.87 0.16 0.48
CA SER A 157 -15.87 0.17 -0.98
C SER A 157 -17.26 -0.05 -1.59
N GLU A 158 -17.64 0.86 -2.48
CA GLU A 158 -18.93 0.83 -3.15
C GLU A 158 -18.98 -0.22 -4.28
N VAL A 159 -20.10 -0.90 -4.35
CA VAL A 159 -20.52 -1.76 -5.46
C VAL A 159 -21.85 -1.23 -6.00
N PHE A 160 -21.82 -0.68 -7.20
CA PHE A 160 -23.03 -0.28 -7.93
C PHE A 160 -23.88 -1.52 -8.23
N CYS A 161 -25.15 -1.48 -7.81
CA CYS A 161 -26.05 -2.63 -7.87
C CYS A 161 -27.07 -2.55 -9.02
N ASP A 162 -27.50 -1.35 -9.39
CA ASP A 162 -28.63 -1.14 -10.31
C ASP A 162 -28.53 -1.98 -11.60
N GLY A 163 -29.57 -2.76 -11.88
CA GLY A 163 -29.70 -3.52 -13.14
C GLY A 163 -28.71 -4.69 -13.30
N ARG A 164 -27.92 -5.02 -12.27
CA ARG A 164 -27.04 -6.20 -12.26
C ARG A 164 -27.74 -7.39 -11.62
N GLU A 165 -27.31 -8.60 -11.97
CA GLU A 165 -27.83 -9.81 -11.33
C GLU A 165 -27.24 -9.96 -9.92
N PRO A 166 -28.02 -10.42 -8.91
CA PRO A 166 -27.55 -10.57 -7.54
C PRO A 166 -26.22 -11.31 -7.38
N GLU A 167 -26.05 -12.42 -8.11
CA GLU A 167 -24.80 -13.20 -8.08
C GLU A 167 -23.60 -12.41 -8.64
N ASP A 168 -23.79 -11.57 -9.66
CA ASP A 168 -22.71 -10.74 -10.21
C ASP A 168 -22.29 -9.66 -9.19
N VAL A 169 -23.26 -9.11 -8.44
CA VAL A 169 -22.98 -8.17 -7.35
C VAL A 169 -22.24 -8.88 -6.22
N ALA A 170 -22.67 -10.07 -5.83
CA ALA A 170 -22.02 -10.87 -4.79
C ALA A 170 -20.56 -11.24 -5.18
N VAL A 171 -20.31 -11.63 -6.43
CA VAL A 171 -18.95 -11.88 -6.94
C VAL A 171 -18.09 -10.62 -6.86
N GLU A 172 -18.63 -9.46 -7.23
CA GLU A 172 -17.91 -8.19 -7.13
C GLU A 172 -17.66 -7.77 -5.68
N ALA A 173 -18.62 -7.97 -4.78
CA ALA A 173 -18.45 -7.76 -3.33
C ALA A 173 -17.34 -8.66 -2.76
N SER A 174 -17.32 -9.95 -3.11
CA SER A 174 -16.23 -10.87 -2.76
C SER A 174 -14.88 -10.38 -3.27
N ARG A 175 -14.81 -9.83 -4.48
CA ARG A 175 -13.59 -9.19 -5.01
C ARG A 175 -13.17 -7.96 -4.18
N ARG A 176 -14.13 -7.16 -3.69
CA ARG A 176 -13.83 -6.03 -2.78
C ARG A 176 -13.19 -6.52 -1.48
N VAL A 177 -13.76 -7.56 -0.88
CA VAL A 177 -13.25 -8.15 0.36
C VAL A 177 -11.85 -8.74 0.15
N ASP A 178 -11.63 -9.47 -0.95
CA ASP A 178 -10.30 -9.97 -1.33
C ASP A 178 -9.27 -8.84 -1.52
N HIS A 179 -9.74 -7.65 -1.93
CA HIS A 179 -8.93 -6.44 -2.07
C HIS A 179 -8.81 -5.64 -0.76
N GLY A 180 -9.34 -6.13 0.36
CA GLY A 180 -9.22 -5.50 1.67
C GLY A 180 -10.30 -4.48 2.02
N ALA A 181 -11.43 -4.49 1.32
CA ALA A 181 -12.64 -3.83 1.84
C ALA A 181 -13.11 -4.54 3.09
N GLU A 182 -13.33 -3.78 4.15
CA GLU A 182 -13.88 -4.26 5.41
C GLU A 182 -15.37 -3.97 5.47
N ILE A 183 -15.81 -2.93 4.75
CA ILE A 183 -17.22 -2.58 4.57
C ILE A 183 -17.50 -2.55 3.06
N VAL A 184 -18.49 -3.32 2.61
CA VAL A 184 -18.98 -3.28 1.23
C VAL A 184 -20.27 -2.47 1.21
N ASP A 185 -20.29 -1.42 0.40
CA ASP A 185 -21.43 -0.52 0.29
C ASP A 185 -22.24 -0.81 -0.96
N LEU A 186 -23.50 -1.14 -0.76
CA LEU A 186 -24.44 -1.47 -1.82
C LEU A 186 -25.15 -0.20 -2.27
N GLY A 187 -24.66 0.37 -3.38
CA GLY A 187 -25.20 1.59 -3.97
C GLY A 187 -26.38 1.30 -4.90
N PHE A 188 -27.54 1.90 -4.59
CA PHE A 188 -28.78 1.81 -5.37
C PHE A 188 -29.29 3.21 -5.72
N HIS A 189 -29.39 3.51 -7.03
CA HIS A 189 -29.90 4.79 -7.51
C HIS A 189 -31.39 4.72 -7.85
N GLU A 190 -31.80 3.69 -8.60
CA GLU A 190 -33.19 3.45 -9.01
C GLU A 190 -33.39 1.93 -9.10
N GLU A 191 -33.84 1.32 -8.00
CA GLU A 191 -34.06 -0.12 -7.91
C GLU A 191 -35.35 -0.45 -7.15
N ASP A 192 -35.96 -1.58 -7.47
CA ASP A 192 -37.13 -2.08 -6.76
C ASP A 192 -36.73 -2.72 -5.41
N PRO A 193 -37.48 -2.48 -4.31
CA PRO A 193 -37.16 -3.06 -3.00
C PRO A 193 -37.01 -4.59 -2.99
N GLU A 194 -37.81 -5.35 -3.75
CA GLU A 194 -37.69 -6.81 -3.81
C GLU A 194 -36.36 -7.22 -4.47
N ARG A 195 -35.92 -6.47 -5.48
CA ARG A 195 -34.65 -6.72 -6.16
C ARG A 195 -33.46 -6.31 -5.30
N ALA A 196 -33.55 -5.19 -4.59
CA ALA A 196 -32.52 -4.77 -3.64
C ALA A 196 -32.33 -5.77 -2.50
N ALA A 197 -33.43 -6.32 -1.95
CA ALA A 197 -33.37 -7.40 -0.97
C ALA A 197 -32.66 -8.64 -1.54
N ALA A 198 -33.02 -9.09 -2.75
CA ALA A 198 -32.36 -10.25 -3.37
C ALA A 198 -30.86 -10.04 -3.61
N VAL A 199 -30.43 -8.81 -3.94
CA VAL A 199 -29.01 -8.44 -4.02
C VAL A 199 -28.34 -8.51 -2.65
N ALA A 200 -28.97 -7.93 -1.62
CA ALA A 200 -28.45 -7.94 -0.26
C ALA A 200 -28.30 -9.36 0.29
N GLU A 201 -29.32 -10.22 0.15
CA GLU A 201 -29.29 -11.64 0.53
C GLU A 201 -28.08 -12.35 -0.10
N ALA A 202 -27.91 -12.24 -1.43
CA ALA A 202 -26.81 -12.89 -2.15
C ALA A 202 -25.43 -12.40 -1.71
N VAL A 203 -25.29 -11.10 -1.43
CA VAL A 203 -24.02 -10.52 -0.94
C VAL A 203 -23.72 -11.00 0.48
N ILE A 204 -24.70 -10.91 1.39
CA ILE A 204 -24.56 -11.29 2.80
C ILE A 204 -24.23 -12.78 2.93
N ASP A 205 -24.92 -13.65 2.18
CA ASP A 205 -24.63 -15.08 2.14
C ASP A 205 -23.18 -15.38 1.73
N ARG A 206 -22.61 -14.56 0.85
CA ARG A 206 -21.28 -14.78 0.31
C ARG A 206 -20.15 -14.21 1.19
N VAL A 207 -20.34 -13.01 1.75
CA VAL A 207 -19.25 -12.26 2.42
C VAL A 207 -19.60 -11.72 3.81
N GLY A 208 -20.82 -11.89 4.30
CA GLY A 208 -21.28 -11.29 5.56
C GLY A 208 -20.54 -11.78 6.81
N GLY A 209 -19.81 -12.88 6.72
CA GLY A 209 -18.90 -13.34 7.79
C GLY A 209 -17.53 -12.65 7.80
N ASP A 210 -17.12 -12.07 6.68
CA ASP A 210 -15.77 -11.52 6.46
C ASP A 210 -15.77 -9.98 6.36
N ALA A 211 -16.90 -9.38 5.96
CA ALA A 211 -17.05 -7.94 5.80
C ALA A 211 -18.43 -7.46 6.25
N ALA A 212 -18.48 -6.19 6.69
CA ALA A 212 -19.74 -5.51 6.95
C ALA A 212 -20.40 -5.08 5.63
N ILE A 213 -21.71 -4.92 5.67
CA ILE A 213 -22.52 -4.52 4.51
C ILE A 213 -23.22 -3.22 4.85
N SER A 214 -23.07 -2.19 4.03
CA SER A 214 -23.84 -0.96 4.14
C SER A 214 -24.77 -0.78 2.94
N VAL A 215 -25.80 0.03 3.12
CA VAL A 215 -26.72 0.43 2.04
C VAL A 215 -26.60 1.93 1.79
N ASP A 216 -26.40 2.30 0.52
CA ASP A 216 -26.43 3.69 0.05
C ASP A 216 -27.55 3.87 -0.97
N THR A 217 -28.57 4.63 -0.59
CA THR A 217 -29.70 4.96 -1.47
C THR A 217 -30.44 6.21 -0.99
N GLY A 218 -31.23 6.81 -1.87
CA GLY A 218 -32.15 7.90 -1.53
C GLY A 218 -33.57 7.44 -1.18
N ASP A 219 -33.86 6.14 -1.30
CA ASP A 219 -35.20 5.57 -1.12
C ASP A 219 -35.33 4.79 0.20
N PRO A 220 -36.14 5.26 1.17
CA PRO A 220 -36.36 4.56 2.43
C PRO A 220 -36.90 3.13 2.29
N ASP A 221 -37.71 2.84 1.26
CA ASP A 221 -38.28 1.50 1.08
C ASP A 221 -37.18 0.51 0.63
N VAL A 222 -36.24 0.97 -0.19
CA VAL A 222 -35.04 0.21 -0.57
C VAL A 222 -34.10 0.02 0.62
N MET A 223 -33.89 1.06 1.44
CA MET A 223 -33.11 0.94 2.67
C MET A 223 -33.68 -0.13 3.59
N GLU A 224 -34.98 -0.07 3.87
CA GLU A 224 -35.65 -1.03 4.76
C GLU A 224 -35.58 -2.47 4.23
N ALA A 225 -35.72 -2.65 2.91
CA ALA A 225 -35.59 -3.96 2.28
C ALA A 225 -34.18 -4.55 2.46
N VAL A 226 -33.13 -3.76 2.25
CA VAL A 226 -31.74 -4.21 2.42
C VAL A 226 -31.40 -4.47 3.89
N LEU A 227 -31.90 -3.63 4.80
CA LEU A 227 -31.74 -3.82 6.26
C LEU A 227 -32.45 -5.09 6.76
N SER A 228 -33.61 -5.41 6.19
CA SER A 228 -34.37 -6.63 6.52
C SER A 228 -33.58 -7.92 6.24
N GLU A 229 -32.67 -7.89 5.27
CA GLU A 229 -31.78 -9.01 4.94
C GLU A 229 -30.53 -9.07 5.83
N GLY A 230 -30.31 -8.07 6.71
CA GLY A 230 -29.21 -8.04 7.67
C GLY A 230 -28.04 -7.13 7.30
N ALA A 231 -28.26 -6.09 6.50
CA ALA A 231 -27.26 -5.04 6.34
C ALA A 231 -26.94 -4.35 7.69
N HIS A 232 -25.71 -3.87 7.81
CA HIS A 232 -25.07 -3.51 9.08
C HIS A 232 -24.92 -1.99 9.29
N MET A 233 -25.21 -1.17 8.28
CA MET A 233 -25.01 0.28 8.31
C MET A 233 -25.82 0.99 7.23
N ILE A 234 -26.22 2.24 7.48
CA ILE A 234 -26.93 3.09 6.52
C ILE A 234 -26.08 4.30 6.10
N LEU A 235 -25.97 4.54 4.79
CA LEU A 235 -25.47 5.75 4.16
C LEU A 235 -26.66 6.41 3.41
N SER A 236 -27.05 7.65 3.66
CA SER A 236 -26.67 8.57 4.75
C SER A 236 -27.88 9.40 5.21
N ALA A 237 -27.83 9.96 6.42
CA ALA A 237 -28.83 10.92 6.91
C ALA A 237 -28.35 12.38 6.80
N PHE A 238 -29.26 13.29 6.49
CA PHE A 238 -28.99 14.72 6.32
C PHE A 238 -30.02 15.56 7.10
N PRO A 239 -29.82 16.87 7.32
CA PRO A 239 -30.80 17.72 7.99
C PRO A 239 -32.23 17.62 7.44
N ASP A 240 -32.35 17.49 6.11
CA ASP A 240 -33.62 17.44 5.37
C ASP A 240 -34.06 16.00 4.98
N PHE A 241 -33.31 14.97 5.39
CA PHE A 241 -33.62 13.56 5.14
C PHE A 241 -33.22 12.73 6.36
N ARG A 242 -34.20 12.50 7.26
CA ARG A 242 -33.96 11.96 8.62
C ARG A 242 -34.57 10.59 8.84
N GLU A 243 -35.37 10.10 7.90
CA GLU A 243 -35.90 8.75 7.83
C GLU A 243 -34.81 7.68 8.08
N PRO A 244 -33.57 7.82 7.58
CA PRO A 244 -32.49 6.88 7.91
C PRO A 244 -32.18 6.77 9.40
N LEU A 245 -32.41 7.81 10.21
CA LEU A 245 -32.21 7.75 11.67
C LEU A 245 -33.26 6.86 12.35
N GLU A 246 -34.50 6.86 11.83
CA GLU A 246 -35.58 6.03 12.35
C GLU A 246 -35.34 4.56 12.00
N LEU A 247 -34.95 4.29 10.75
CA LEU A 247 -34.54 2.94 10.32
C LEU A 247 -33.32 2.44 11.09
N ALA A 248 -32.29 3.28 11.28
CA ALA A 248 -31.11 2.92 12.05
C ALA A 248 -31.45 2.49 13.49
N ARG A 249 -32.42 3.17 14.12
CA ARG A 249 -32.93 2.80 15.44
C ARG A 249 -33.69 1.49 15.41
N ASP A 250 -34.55 1.30 14.42
CA ASP A 250 -35.46 0.15 14.35
C ASP A 250 -34.71 -1.15 14.06
N TYR A 251 -33.61 -1.07 13.30
CA TYR A 251 -32.73 -2.20 12.97
C TYR A 251 -31.48 -2.29 13.85
N ASP A 252 -31.28 -1.35 14.79
CA ASP A 252 -30.11 -1.28 15.70
C ASP A 252 -28.75 -1.26 14.96
N VAL A 253 -28.66 -0.42 13.92
CA VAL A 253 -27.45 -0.25 13.10
C VAL A 253 -26.93 1.19 13.15
N PRO A 254 -25.61 1.40 13.00
CA PRO A 254 -25.06 2.74 12.86
C PRO A 254 -25.47 3.42 11.55
N VAL A 255 -25.46 4.76 11.57
CA VAL A 255 -25.80 5.61 10.42
C VAL A 255 -24.70 6.64 10.15
N VAL A 256 -24.38 6.86 8.88
CA VAL A 256 -23.55 8.01 8.47
C VAL A 256 -24.41 9.27 8.44
N ILE A 257 -23.98 10.31 9.15
CA ILE A 257 -24.63 11.62 9.16
C ILE A 257 -23.78 12.66 8.45
N CYS A 258 -24.44 13.48 7.64
CA CYS A 258 -23.80 14.41 6.72
C CYS A 258 -24.43 15.81 6.84
N PRO A 259 -23.65 16.90 6.71
CA PRO A 259 -24.22 18.24 6.64
C PRO A 259 -24.85 18.51 5.27
N SER A 260 -25.81 19.43 5.21
CA SER A 260 -26.26 20.02 3.94
C SER A 260 -25.36 21.19 3.52
N SER A 261 -24.76 21.88 4.49
CA SER A 261 -23.91 23.04 4.24
C SER A 261 -22.45 22.68 3.93
N ARG A 262 -21.87 23.36 2.94
CA ARG A 262 -20.43 23.30 2.65
C ARG A 262 -19.60 24.31 3.44
N ASP A 263 -20.24 25.23 4.16
CA ASP A 263 -19.57 26.17 5.07
C ASP A 263 -19.14 25.44 6.36
N PRO A 264 -17.85 25.52 6.78
CA PRO A 264 -17.35 24.75 7.92
C PRO A 264 -18.15 24.93 9.22
N LYS A 265 -18.50 26.18 9.57
CA LYS A 265 -19.20 26.46 10.84
C LYS A 265 -20.63 26.00 10.83
N LYS A 266 -21.32 26.15 9.70
CA LYS A 266 -22.68 25.62 9.53
C LYS A 266 -22.68 24.09 9.50
N ALA A 267 -21.69 23.47 8.87
CA ALA A 267 -21.54 22.02 8.86
C ALA A 267 -21.39 21.47 10.29
N VAL A 268 -20.54 22.07 11.12
CA VAL A 268 -20.42 21.74 12.55
C VAL A 268 -21.76 21.84 13.27
N ALA A 269 -22.51 22.92 13.05
CA ALA A 269 -23.80 23.13 13.70
C ALA A 269 -24.84 22.07 13.28
N GLU A 270 -24.95 21.79 11.98
CA GLU A 270 -25.87 20.79 11.42
C GLU A 270 -25.53 19.38 11.91
N LEU A 271 -24.25 18.99 11.86
CA LEU A 271 -23.78 17.70 12.35
C LEU A 271 -23.99 17.55 13.85
N SER A 272 -23.74 18.61 14.64
CA SER A 272 -24.02 18.61 16.08
C SER A 272 -25.50 18.37 16.40
N ASP A 273 -26.40 18.92 15.59
CA ASP A 273 -27.84 18.75 15.77
C ASP A 273 -28.32 17.34 15.35
N LEU A 274 -27.72 16.75 14.32
CA LEU A 274 -27.94 15.36 13.93
C LEU A 274 -27.40 14.40 15.00
N LEU A 275 -26.20 14.63 15.53
CA LEU A 275 -25.62 13.83 16.62
C LEU A 275 -26.52 13.83 17.86
N ARG A 276 -26.96 15.00 18.31
CA ARG A 276 -27.93 15.09 19.42
C ARG A 276 -29.21 14.31 19.15
N SER A 277 -29.61 14.19 17.88
CA SER A 277 -30.80 13.43 17.49
C SER A 277 -30.54 11.93 17.58
N CYS A 278 -29.37 11.48 17.11
CA CYS A 278 -28.89 10.11 17.29
C CYS A 278 -28.83 9.74 18.78
N ASP A 279 -28.23 10.59 19.63
CA ASP A 279 -28.15 10.37 21.08
C ASP A 279 -29.52 10.20 21.74
N ARG A 280 -30.51 11.02 21.37
CA ARG A 280 -31.88 10.91 21.89
C ARG A 280 -32.59 9.64 21.46
N MET A 281 -32.22 9.11 20.29
CA MET A 281 -32.79 7.89 19.72
C MET A 281 -32.03 6.63 20.15
N GLY A 282 -30.84 6.78 20.75
CA GLY A 282 -29.96 5.66 21.08
C GLY A 282 -29.22 5.10 19.87
N VAL A 283 -29.13 5.86 18.77
CA VAL A 283 -28.50 5.44 17.51
C VAL A 283 -27.02 5.83 17.52
N LYS A 284 -26.15 4.92 17.10
CA LYS A 284 -24.73 5.20 16.89
C LYS A 284 -24.53 5.89 15.54
N ALA A 285 -23.62 6.87 15.50
CA ALA A 285 -23.38 7.65 14.30
C ALA A 285 -21.91 7.61 13.87
N VAL A 286 -21.70 7.75 12.56
CA VAL A 286 -20.41 8.12 11.96
C VAL A 286 -20.60 9.48 11.30
N VAL A 287 -19.69 10.41 11.55
CA VAL A 287 -19.79 11.77 11.01
C VAL A 287 -19.04 11.87 9.68
N ASP A 288 -19.72 12.27 8.61
CA ASP A 288 -19.10 12.63 7.35
C ASP A 288 -19.11 14.15 7.15
N PRO A 289 -17.96 14.83 7.23
CA PRO A 289 -17.85 16.25 6.88
C PRO A 289 -18.06 16.54 5.38
N LEU A 290 -18.16 15.49 4.56
CA LEU A 290 -18.21 15.44 3.09
C LEU A 290 -16.93 15.96 2.46
N LEU A 291 -16.23 15.13 1.68
CA LEU A 291 -15.19 15.62 0.78
C LEU A 291 -15.78 16.02 -0.57
N ASP A 292 -15.26 17.10 -1.12
CA ASP A 292 -15.72 17.67 -2.39
C ASP A 292 -14.82 17.22 -3.56
N PRO A 293 -15.34 17.18 -4.79
CA PRO A 293 -14.54 16.94 -5.98
C PRO A 293 -13.48 18.03 -6.23
N PRO A 294 -12.58 17.82 -7.21
CA PRO A 294 -11.62 18.85 -7.63
C PRO A 294 -12.27 20.23 -7.79
N TRP A 295 -11.50 21.28 -7.46
CA TRP A 295 -11.93 22.68 -7.28
C TRP A 295 -12.52 23.05 -5.93
N SER A 296 -12.77 22.09 -5.04
CA SER A 296 -13.14 22.38 -3.63
C SER A 296 -12.53 21.41 -2.61
N VAL A 297 -11.58 20.57 -3.03
CA VAL A 297 -10.89 19.59 -2.17
C VAL A 297 -10.30 20.28 -0.93
N VAL A 298 -9.57 21.38 -1.10
CA VAL A 298 -8.91 22.08 0.01
C VAL A 298 -9.94 22.64 0.99
N GLU A 299 -10.99 23.28 0.50
CA GLU A 299 -12.09 23.80 1.30
C GLU A 299 -12.81 22.67 2.07
N SER A 300 -13.00 21.51 1.44
CA SER A 300 -13.59 20.33 2.10
C SER A 300 -12.69 19.73 3.17
N VAL A 301 -11.36 19.75 2.99
CA VAL A 301 -10.38 19.34 4.01
C VAL A 301 -10.40 20.32 5.19
N VAL A 302 -10.52 21.63 4.93
CA VAL A 302 -10.69 22.64 5.98
C VAL A 302 -12.00 22.42 6.74
N ARG A 303 -13.08 22.08 6.05
CA ARG A 303 -14.36 21.70 6.68
C ARG A 303 -14.21 20.45 7.55
N PHE A 304 -13.53 19.41 7.06
CA PHE A 304 -13.23 18.21 7.83
C PHE A 304 -12.47 18.57 9.11
N LYS A 305 -11.43 19.40 8.99
CA LYS A 305 -10.64 19.86 10.12
C LYS A 305 -11.47 20.65 11.14
N GLU A 306 -12.33 21.55 10.68
CA GLU A 306 -13.23 22.30 11.57
C GLU A 306 -14.18 21.35 12.32
N VAL A 307 -14.68 20.30 11.66
CA VAL A 307 -15.56 19.29 12.27
C VAL A 307 -14.83 18.52 13.36
N VAL A 308 -13.65 17.96 13.09
CA VAL A 308 -12.90 17.18 14.09
C VAL A 308 -12.30 18.02 15.22
N GLU A 309 -12.23 19.34 15.06
CA GLU A 309 -11.84 20.26 16.14
C GLU A 309 -13.01 20.64 17.08
N HIS A 310 -14.26 20.38 16.69
CA HIS A 310 -15.47 20.78 17.44
C HIS A 310 -16.42 19.62 17.78
N ILE A 311 -16.24 18.46 17.15
CA ILE A 311 -16.98 17.22 17.40
C ILE A 311 -15.95 16.15 17.76
N ASP A 312 -15.86 15.87 19.06
CA ASP A 312 -14.96 14.88 19.65
C ASP A 312 -15.66 13.52 19.83
N ASP A 313 -14.87 12.46 20.03
CA ASP A 313 -15.33 11.12 20.45
C ASP A 313 -16.36 10.42 19.53
N VAL A 314 -16.40 10.76 18.23
CA VAL A 314 -17.27 10.12 17.23
C VAL A 314 -16.44 9.68 16.00
N PRO A 315 -16.62 8.44 15.49
CA PRO A 315 -15.94 8.00 14.27
C PRO A 315 -16.25 8.92 13.09
N THR A 316 -15.28 9.12 12.21
CA THR A 316 -15.45 10.01 11.04
C THR A 316 -15.22 9.31 9.71
N PHE A 317 -15.88 9.81 8.67
CA PHE A 317 -15.90 9.25 7.33
C PHE A 317 -15.14 10.14 6.34
N PHE A 318 -14.23 9.55 5.56
CA PHE A 318 -13.41 10.24 4.57
C PHE A 318 -13.70 9.73 3.15
N GLY A 319 -14.48 10.51 2.39
CA GLY A 319 -14.85 10.25 0.99
C GLY A 319 -13.70 10.38 -0.03
N ALA A 320 -12.70 9.51 0.01
CA ALA A 320 -11.50 9.61 -0.84
C ALA A 320 -11.84 9.53 -2.35
N GLY A 321 -12.82 8.72 -2.73
CA GLY A 321 -13.31 8.60 -4.11
C GLY A 321 -13.66 9.94 -4.75
N ASN A 322 -14.35 10.82 -4.02
CA ASN A 322 -14.73 12.14 -4.50
C ASN A 322 -13.52 12.99 -4.90
N VAL A 323 -12.40 12.83 -4.20
CA VAL A 323 -11.20 13.63 -4.41
C VAL A 323 -10.47 13.22 -5.70
N PHE A 324 -10.26 11.92 -5.91
CA PHE A 324 -9.34 11.46 -6.94
C PHE A 324 -10.01 10.92 -8.22
N GLU A 325 -11.29 10.55 -8.19
CA GLU A 325 -11.93 9.89 -9.33
C GLU A 325 -11.94 10.76 -10.60
N LEU A 326 -12.14 12.07 -10.43
CA LEU A 326 -12.21 13.03 -11.52
C LEU A 326 -10.84 13.58 -11.96
N ILE A 327 -9.74 13.00 -11.47
CA ILE A 327 -8.36 13.37 -11.85
C ILE A 327 -7.84 12.35 -12.88
N ASP A 328 -7.30 12.82 -14.01
CA ASP A 328 -6.67 11.95 -15.02
C ASP A 328 -5.21 11.62 -14.63
N ALA A 329 -5.04 10.98 -13.48
CA ALA A 329 -3.76 10.57 -12.90
C ALA A 329 -3.85 9.15 -12.29
N ASP A 330 -2.70 8.60 -11.87
CA ASP A 330 -2.64 7.30 -11.21
C ASP A 330 -3.30 7.36 -9.83
N SER A 331 -4.30 6.50 -9.64
CA SER A 331 -5.07 6.39 -8.39
C SER A 331 -4.24 5.85 -7.23
N THR A 332 -3.15 5.11 -7.47
CA THR A 332 -2.22 4.65 -6.43
C THR A 332 -1.64 5.81 -5.63
N GLY A 333 -1.09 6.82 -6.32
CA GLY A 333 -0.52 8.01 -5.68
C GLY A 333 -1.60 8.88 -5.02
N ALA A 334 -2.76 8.99 -5.65
CA ALA A 334 -3.87 9.76 -5.10
C ALA A 334 -4.48 9.12 -3.85
N ALA A 335 -4.66 7.79 -3.84
CA ALA A 335 -5.10 6.99 -2.71
C ALA A 335 -4.09 7.07 -1.56
N ALA A 336 -2.79 6.99 -1.84
CA ALA A 336 -1.74 7.17 -0.84
C ALA A 336 -1.82 8.55 -0.17
N LEU A 337 -1.97 9.64 -0.96
CA LEU A 337 -2.13 10.98 -0.41
C LEU A 337 -3.42 11.13 0.40
N CYS A 338 -4.54 10.57 -0.08
CA CYS A 338 -5.81 10.58 0.63
C CYS A 338 -5.73 9.83 1.96
N ALA A 339 -5.10 8.66 2.01
CA ALA A 339 -4.93 7.92 3.24
C ALA A 339 -4.06 8.66 4.27
N VAL A 340 -3.00 9.35 3.83
CA VAL A 340 -2.19 10.21 4.70
C VAL A 340 -3.06 11.33 5.30
N MET A 341 -3.83 12.04 4.47
CA MET A 341 -4.74 13.08 4.95
C MET A 341 -5.80 12.51 5.90
N ALA A 342 -6.36 11.34 5.58
CA ALA A 342 -7.36 10.67 6.40
C ALA A 342 -6.79 10.32 7.79
N VAL A 343 -5.58 9.76 7.87
CA VAL A 343 -4.91 9.47 9.14
C VAL A 343 -4.56 10.75 9.90
N GLU A 344 -4.06 11.79 9.23
CA GLU A 344 -3.77 13.09 9.86
C GLU A 344 -5.02 13.77 10.43
N LEU A 345 -6.19 13.58 9.80
CA LEU A 345 -7.47 14.12 10.24
C LEU A 345 -8.19 13.20 11.25
N GLY A 346 -7.65 12.02 11.56
CA GLY A 346 -8.26 11.06 12.49
C GLY A 346 -9.49 10.33 11.93
N ALA A 347 -9.56 10.15 10.61
CA ALA A 347 -10.65 9.42 9.95
C ALA A 347 -10.73 7.96 10.39
N SER A 348 -11.95 7.47 10.60
CA SER A 348 -12.22 6.08 10.99
C SER A 348 -12.62 5.20 9.80
N ILE A 349 -13.13 5.81 8.73
CA ILE A 349 -13.50 5.15 7.47
C ILE A 349 -12.89 5.93 6.30
N VAL A 350 -12.33 5.22 5.33
CA VAL A 350 -11.97 5.76 4.02
C VAL A 350 -12.80 5.08 2.93
N PHE A 351 -13.42 5.88 2.08
CA PHE A 351 -14.39 5.43 1.09
C PHE A 351 -13.87 5.55 -0.35
N THR A 352 -14.10 4.52 -1.16
CA THR A 352 -13.89 4.58 -2.61
C THR A 352 -14.88 3.74 -3.42
N PRO A 353 -15.37 4.26 -4.55
CA PRO A 353 -15.87 3.43 -5.63
C PRO A 353 -14.72 2.92 -6.51
N GLU A 354 -14.96 1.87 -7.31
CA GLU A 354 -14.10 1.53 -8.46
C GLU A 354 -14.84 1.76 -9.80
N ALA A 355 -15.48 2.93 -9.94
CA ALA A 355 -16.33 3.26 -11.09
C ALA A 355 -15.58 3.32 -12.44
N GLY A 356 -14.27 3.59 -12.44
CA GLY A 356 -13.47 3.81 -13.65
C GLY A 356 -12.42 2.73 -13.91
N GLY A 357 -11.77 2.81 -15.08
CA GLY A 357 -10.56 2.03 -15.36
C GLY A 357 -9.36 2.49 -14.54
N LYS A 358 -9.24 3.81 -14.34
CA LYS A 358 -8.17 4.41 -13.53
C LYS A 358 -8.31 4.07 -12.05
N THR A 359 -9.54 4.01 -11.55
CA THR A 359 -9.84 3.66 -10.15
C THR A 359 -10.06 2.16 -9.95
N ALA A 360 -9.93 1.33 -10.99
CA ALA A 360 -9.95 -0.12 -10.82
C ALA A 360 -8.79 -0.56 -9.90
N GLY A 361 -9.07 -1.27 -8.81
CA GLY A 361 -8.11 -1.58 -7.75
C GLY A 361 -7.97 -0.51 -6.65
N SER A 362 -8.75 0.57 -6.65
CA SER A 362 -8.63 1.60 -5.60
C SER A 362 -9.02 1.09 -4.21
N THR A 363 -9.84 0.02 -4.12
CA THR A 363 -10.11 -0.68 -2.86
C THR A 363 -8.80 -1.20 -2.24
N LEU A 364 -8.01 -1.94 -3.02
CA LEU A 364 -6.71 -2.47 -2.61
C LEU A 364 -5.71 -1.37 -2.29
N GLU A 365 -5.75 -0.29 -3.07
CA GLU A 365 -4.88 0.86 -2.84
C GLU A 365 -5.16 1.53 -1.51
N LEU A 366 -6.43 1.80 -1.18
CA LEU A 366 -6.78 2.34 0.12
C LEU A 366 -6.53 1.34 1.26
N ALA A 367 -6.70 0.04 1.03
CA ALA A 367 -6.43 -0.99 2.05
C ALA A 367 -4.95 -1.02 2.46
N ILE A 368 -4.05 -0.92 1.49
CA ILE A 368 -2.60 -0.83 1.74
C ILE A 368 -2.23 0.57 2.24
N ALA A 369 -2.77 1.63 1.63
CA ALA A 369 -2.43 3.01 1.99
C ALA A 369 -2.84 3.36 3.42
N SER A 370 -4.03 2.92 3.87
CA SER A 370 -4.52 3.15 5.23
C SER A 370 -3.62 2.47 6.27
N ARG A 371 -3.25 1.20 6.07
CA ARG A 371 -2.31 0.47 6.93
C ARG A 371 -0.93 1.12 6.95
N MET A 372 -0.41 1.47 5.77
CA MET A 372 0.89 2.13 5.61
C MET A 372 0.94 3.51 6.29
N ALA A 373 -0.08 4.35 6.08
CA ALA A 373 -0.15 5.68 6.68
C ALA A 373 -0.34 5.61 8.20
N TYR A 374 -1.21 4.73 8.69
CA TYR A 374 -1.47 4.58 10.11
C TYR A 374 -0.24 4.06 10.87
N ALA A 375 0.41 3.00 10.37
CA ALA A 375 1.61 2.48 11.01
C ALA A 375 2.79 3.47 10.96
N ALA A 376 2.90 4.28 9.89
CA ALA A 376 3.89 5.34 9.82
C ALA A 376 3.67 6.40 10.91
N GLU A 377 2.41 6.84 11.10
CA GLU A 377 2.03 7.81 12.13
C GLU A 377 2.34 7.28 13.54
N LYS A 378 1.90 6.05 13.86
CA LYS A 378 2.13 5.42 15.17
C LYS A 378 3.59 5.17 15.50
N THR A 379 4.45 5.01 14.49
CA THR A 379 5.89 4.84 14.68
C THR A 379 6.68 6.16 14.60
N GLY A 380 6.01 7.30 14.41
CA GLY A 380 6.64 8.62 14.29
C GLY A 380 7.54 8.75 13.04
N GLY A 381 7.24 7.99 11.99
CA GLY A 381 7.98 7.98 10.73
C GLY A 381 7.14 8.47 9.54
N PHE A 382 7.66 8.24 8.33
CA PHE A 382 6.97 8.59 7.08
C PHE A 382 6.39 7.33 6.41
N PRO A 383 5.31 7.43 5.62
CA PRO A 383 4.71 6.30 4.88
C PRO A 383 5.59 5.88 3.69
N LYS A 384 6.77 5.34 4.00
CA LYS A 384 7.83 5.01 3.06
C LYS A 384 8.66 3.86 3.61
N ASP A 385 8.97 2.84 2.82
CA ASP A 385 9.87 1.74 3.20
C ASP A 385 9.45 0.95 4.47
N LEU A 386 8.14 0.79 4.71
CA LEU A 386 7.59 -0.04 5.80
C LEU A 386 7.52 -1.54 5.44
N GLY A 387 7.98 -1.92 4.25
CA GLY A 387 7.67 -3.20 3.60
C GLY A 387 6.41 -3.13 2.72
N LEU A 388 5.51 -2.19 2.99
CA LEU A 388 4.38 -1.83 2.13
C LEU A 388 4.76 -0.75 1.11
N ASP A 389 4.24 -0.86 -0.10
CA ASP A 389 4.29 0.18 -1.12
C ASP A 389 3.10 0.09 -2.10
N LEU A 390 2.86 1.18 -2.84
CA LEU A 390 1.81 1.30 -3.85
C LEU A 390 2.35 1.73 -5.20
N LEU A 391 3.59 1.38 -5.52
CA LEU A 391 4.19 1.73 -6.81
C LEU A 391 3.70 0.76 -7.90
N VAL A 392 2.50 1.04 -8.40
CA VAL A 392 1.85 0.27 -9.47
C VAL A 392 1.51 1.18 -10.64
N PHE A 393 1.73 0.71 -11.87
CA PHE A 393 1.45 1.46 -13.10
C PHE A 393 0.17 0.90 -13.73
N LYS A 394 -0.78 1.79 -14.03
CA LYS A 394 -2.09 1.42 -14.61
C LYS A 394 -2.23 1.88 -16.04
N SER A 395 -3.17 1.26 -16.75
CA SER A 395 -3.68 1.76 -18.02
C SER A 395 -4.87 2.70 -17.78
N LYS A 396 -4.95 3.80 -18.55
CA LYS A 396 -6.07 4.76 -18.48
C LYS A 396 -7.45 4.11 -18.69
N HIS A 397 -7.52 3.13 -19.59
CA HIS A 397 -8.75 2.42 -19.93
C HIS A 397 -8.69 1.01 -19.37
N ARG A 398 -9.85 0.48 -18.95
CA ARG A 398 -9.94 -0.96 -18.67
C ARG A 398 -9.55 -1.72 -19.93
N PRO A 399 -8.76 -2.80 -19.82
CA PRO A 399 -8.50 -3.68 -20.95
C PRO A 399 -9.83 -4.14 -21.54
N TRP A 400 -9.97 -4.10 -22.86
CA TRP A 400 -11.12 -4.71 -23.50
C TRP A 400 -10.95 -6.24 -23.40
N ASN A 401 -11.75 -6.87 -22.55
CA ASN A 401 -11.94 -8.31 -22.58
C ASN A 401 -12.84 -8.64 -23.77
N GLY A 402 -12.26 -8.84 -24.96
CA GLY A 402 -13.01 -9.32 -26.11
C GLY A 402 -13.67 -10.66 -25.79
N SER A 403 -14.98 -10.79 -26.05
CA SER A 403 -15.70 -12.06 -25.98
C SER A 403 -15.34 -12.94 -27.20
N GLY A 404 -14.07 -13.29 -27.32
CA GLY A 404 -13.58 -14.20 -28.35
C GLY A 404 -13.77 -15.64 -27.88
N SER A 405 -14.98 -16.19 -28.05
CA SER A 405 -15.19 -17.64 -27.99
C SER A 405 -14.58 -18.29 -29.24
N GLY A 406 -13.25 -18.36 -29.29
CA GLY A 406 -12.56 -19.17 -30.28
C GLY A 406 -12.73 -20.64 -29.92
N GLU A 407 -13.37 -21.43 -30.78
CA GLU A 407 -13.38 -22.89 -30.65
C GLU A 407 -11.94 -23.41 -30.68
N GLY A 408 -11.54 -24.10 -29.60
CA GLY A 408 -10.23 -24.77 -29.50
C GLY A 408 -9.16 -23.98 -28.72
N THR A 409 -9.42 -23.63 -27.47
CA THR A 409 -8.37 -23.24 -26.52
C THR A 409 -7.64 -24.48 -25.98
N SER A 410 -6.33 -24.57 -26.23
CA SER A 410 -5.46 -25.52 -25.55
C SER A 410 -4.50 -24.75 -24.64
N PRO A 411 -4.24 -25.21 -23.40
CA PRO A 411 -3.28 -24.56 -22.52
C PRO A 411 -1.88 -24.57 -23.15
N ALA A 412 -1.13 -23.48 -22.98
CA ALA A 412 0.24 -23.38 -23.46
C ALA A 412 1.13 -24.46 -22.80
N GLY A 413 1.87 -25.24 -23.59
CA GLY A 413 2.58 -26.44 -23.14
C GLY A 413 4.11 -26.40 -23.19
N MET A 414 4.73 -25.26 -23.51
CA MET A 414 6.20 -25.14 -23.55
C MET A 414 6.71 -24.30 -22.38
N SER A 415 7.62 -24.87 -21.60
CA SER A 415 8.37 -24.15 -20.57
C SER A 415 9.57 -23.39 -21.16
N PRO A 416 10.13 -22.40 -20.45
CA PRO A 416 11.35 -21.70 -20.88
C PRO A 416 12.51 -22.68 -21.17
N PRO A 417 13.43 -22.33 -22.09
CA PRO A 417 14.54 -23.19 -22.44
C PRO A 417 15.46 -23.46 -21.24
N ARG A 418 15.64 -24.74 -20.86
CA ARG A 418 16.47 -25.16 -19.70
C ARG A 418 17.94 -25.42 -20.03
N SER A 419 18.26 -25.50 -21.32
CA SER A 419 19.61 -25.79 -21.82
C SER A 419 20.20 -24.55 -22.48
N PRO A 420 21.50 -24.25 -22.31
CA PRO A 420 22.14 -23.07 -22.92
C PRO A 420 22.03 -23.03 -24.44
N ASP A 421 22.12 -21.82 -25.03
CA ASP A 421 22.30 -21.66 -26.47
C ASP A 421 23.76 -22.03 -26.83
N PRO A 422 24.01 -22.84 -27.86
CA PRO A 422 25.35 -23.12 -28.36
C PRO A 422 26.18 -21.87 -28.72
N ALA A 423 25.54 -20.75 -29.05
CA ALA A 423 26.22 -19.50 -29.39
C ALA A 423 26.78 -18.77 -28.14
N GLY A 424 26.24 -19.04 -26.95
CA GLY A 424 26.62 -18.35 -25.72
C GLY A 424 25.41 -18.01 -24.84
N TYR A 425 25.57 -17.02 -23.99
CA TYR A 425 24.49 -16.47 -23.17
C TYR A 425 24.45 -14.94 -23.26
N VAL A 426 23.27 -14.38 -22.99
CA VAL A 426 23.02 -12.94 -23.04
C VAL A 426 22.71 -12.43 -21.63
N ARG A 427 23.33 -11.32 -21.27
CA ARG A 427 23.05 -10.55 -20.06
C ARG A 427 22.47 -9.20 -20.46
N ILE A 428 21.34 -8.85 -19.87
CA ILE A 428 20.65 -7.58 -20.12
C ILE A 428 20.82 -6.68 -18.89
N GLU A 429 21.24 -5.44 -19.11
CA GLU A 429 21.32 -4.38 -18.11
C GLU A 429 20.52 -3.17 -18.61
N VAL A 430 19.84 -2.47 -17.69
CA VAL A 430 19.06 -1.27 -18.00
C VAL A 430 19.80 -0.05 -17.44
N ASP A 431 20.27 0.84 -18.32
CA ASP A 431 20.93 2.08 -17.97
C ASP A 431 19.94 3.25 -18.03
N HIS A 432 19.34 3.57 -16.90
CA HIS A 432 18.38 4.68 -16.77
C HIS A 432 19.01 6.06 -16.92
N GLU A 433 20.28 6.23 -16.58
CA GLU A 433 20.97 7.51 -16.75
C GLU A 433 21.33 7.77 -18.22
N GLY A 434 21.77 6.72 -18.91
CA GLY A 434 22.05 6.74 -20.35
C GLY A 434 20.80 6.64 -21.23
N GLY A 435 19.67 6.20 -20.67
CA GLY A 435 18.42 6.00 -21.41
C GLY A 435 18.45 4.80 -22.36
N VAL A 436 19.30 3.79 -22.12
CA VAL A 436 19.54 2.68 -23.05
C VAL A 436 19.55 1.32 -22.35
N LEU A 437 19.22 0.27 -23.09
CA LEU A 437 19.51 -1.12 -22.73
C LEU A 437 20.96 -1.43 -23.11
N LYS A 438 21.72 -2.05 -22.18
CA LYS A 438 23.06 -2.59 -22.45
C LYS A 438 22.97 -4.11 -22.46
N VAL A 439 23.10 -4.69 -23.65
CA VAL A 439 22.90 -6.12 -23.86
C VAL A 439 24.22 -6.76 -24.24
N THR A 440 24.78 -7.55 -23.32
CA THR A 440 26.07 -8.19 -23.49
C THR A 440 25.90 -9.67 -23.82
N HIS A 441 26.30 -10.05 -25.02
CA HIS A 441 26.49 -11.46 -25.38
C HIS A 441 27.88 -11.93 -24.92
N VAL A 442 27.94 -13.13 -24.35
CA VAL A 442 29.19 -13.81 -23.97
C VAL A 442 29.24 -15.16 -24.67
N GLY A 443 30.18 -15.28 -25.62
CA GLY A 443 30.42 -16.51 -26.38
C GLY A 443 31.03 -17.61 -25.52
N THR A 444 31.01 -18.85 -26.02
CA THR A 444 31.60 -20.02 -25.31
C THR A 444 33.11 -19.94 -25.14
N ASP A 445 33.77 -19.15 -25.99
CA ASP A 445 35.20 -18.82 -25.92
C ASP A 445 35.51 -17.64 -24.98
N GLY A 446 34.47 -17.03 -24.40
CA GLY A 446 34.57 -15.88 -23.52
C GLY A 446 34.61 -14.53 -24.23
N GLU A 447 34.50 -14.48 -25.56
CA GLU A 447 34.39 -13.22 -26.28
C GLU A 447 33.10 -12.50 -25.90
N ARG A 448 33.20 -11.18 -25.74
CA ARG A 448 32.09 -10.32 -25.32
C ARG A 448 31.76 -9.30 -26.39
N LEU A 449 30.48 -9.18 -26.69
CA LEU A 449 29.95 -8.08 -27.50
C LEU A 449 28.80 -7.44 -26.74
N THR A 450 28.89 -6.12 -26.52
CA THR A 450 27.81 -5.33 -25.93
C THR A 450 27.15 -4.49 -27.01
N LEU A 451 25.84 -4.60 -27.11
CA LEU A 451 24.99 -3.74 -27.92
C LEU A 451 24.25 -2.77 -27.01
N GLU A 452 24.10 -1.53 -27.47
CA GLU A 452 23.37 -0.48 -26.74
C GLU A 452 22.26 0.07 -27.64
N GLY A 453 21.07 0.28 -27.06
CA GLY A 453 19.92 0.85 -27.79
C GLY A 453 18.69 1.02 -26.89
N GLU A 454 17.71 1.77 -27.38
CA GLU A 454 16.46 2.07 -26.63
C GLU A 454 15.32 1.10 -26.94
N ASP A 455 15.46 0.31 -28.02
CA ASP A 455 14.45 -0.60 -28.55
C ASP A 455 14.95 -2.05 -28.46
N GLY A 456 14.24 -2.86 -27.67
CA GLY A 456 14.60 -4.25 -27.42
C GLY A 456 14.46 -5.12 -28.68
N LEU A 457 13.52 -4.81 -29.57
CA LEU A 457 13.33 -5.55 -30.82
C LEU A 457 14.51 -5.29 -31.78
N GLU A 458 14.98 -4.05 -31.90
CA GLU A 458 16.15 -3.71 -32.71
C GLU A 458 17.41 -4.47 -32.23
N ILE A 459 17.63 -4.50 -30.91
CA ILE A 459 18.75 -5.24 -30.32
C ILE A 459 18.60 -6.74 -30.56
N ALA A 460 17.39 -7.31 -30.40
CA ALA A 460 17.12 -8.71 -30.68
C ALA A 460 17.43 -9.07 -32.14
N MET A 461 16.98 -8.23 -33.08
CA MET A 461 17.25 -8.41 -34.51
C MET A 461 18.74 -8.32 -34.84
N ALA A 462 19.49 -7.43 -34.17
CA ALA A 462 20.94 -7.32 -34.34
C ALA A 462 21.67 -8.58 -33.84
N LEU A 463 21.31 -9.12 -32.67
CA LEU A 463 21.88 -10.35 -32.13
C LEU A 463 21.62 -11.56 -33.06
N ILE A 464 20.40 -11.67 -33.59
CA ILE A 464 20.04 -12.71 -34.58
C ILE A 464 20.85 -12.52 -35.87
N GLY A 465 20.93 -11.29 -36.39
CA GLY A 465 21.66 -10.97 -37.62
C GLY A 465 23.16 -11.24 -37.52
N LEU A 466 23.73 -11.11 -36.33
CA LEU A 466 25.14 -11.42 -36.03
C LEU A 466 25.38 -12.93 -35.77
N GLY A 467 24.33 -13.75 -35.74
CA GLY A 467 24.43 -15.18 -35.45
C GLY A 467 24.76 -15.50 -33.99
N LEU A 468 24.48 -14.58 -33.07
CA LEU A 468 24.78 -14.71 -31.64
C LEU A 468 23.66 -15.42 -30.85
N VAL A 469 22.60 -15.83 -31.53
CA VAL A 469 21.54 -16.69 -31.01
C VAL A 469 21.26 -17.76 -32.06
N SER A 470 21.35 -19.03 -31.69
CA SER A 470 21.27 -20.15 -32.65
C SER A 470 19.96 -20.94 -32.55
N ARG A 471 19.18 -20.76 -31.48
CA ARG A 471 17.94 -21.49 -31.26
C ARG A 471 16.71 -20.59 -31.18
N LEU A 472 15.58 -21.08 -31.72
CA LEU A 472 14.32 -20.34 -31.76
C LEU A 472 13.68 -20.16 -30.38
N ASP A 473 13.83 -21.14 -29.48
CA ASP A 473 13.33 -21.03 -28.10
C ASP A 473 14.10 -19.98 -27.29
N HIS A 474 15.42 -19.88 -27.51
CA HIS A 474 16.25 -18.81 -26.97
C HIS A 474 15.94 -17.45 -27.57
N ALA A 475 15.69 -17.37 -28.88
CA ALA A 475 15.27 -16.12 -29.51
C ALA A 475 13.92 -15.62 -28.96
N ALA A 476 12.97 -16.52 -28.70
CA ALA A 476 11.69 -16.18 -28.09
C ALA A 476 11.85 -15.70 -26.63
N TYR A 477 12.65 -16.40 -25.83
CA TYR A 477 12.97 -15.99 -24.45
C TYR A 477 13.70 -14.63 -24.41
N LEU A 478 14.70 -14.43 -25.28
CA LEU A 478 15.42 -13.17 -25.39
C LEU A 478 14.48 -12.02 -25.77
N GLY A 479 13.57 -12.23 -26.73
CA GLY A 479 12.57 -11.23 -27.10
C GLY A 479 11.64 -10.87 -25.94
N TYR A 480 11.22 -11.85 -25.14
CA TYR A 480 10.44 -11.63 -23.92
C TYR A 480 11.20 -10.78 -22.89
N GLU A 481 12.45 -11.15 -22.57
CA GLU A 481 13.27 -10.44 -21.59
C GLU A 481 13.67 -9.03 -22.07
N LEU A 482 13.95 -8.84 -23.35
CA LEU A 482 14.21 -7.51 -23.91
C LEU A 482 12.97 -6.61 -23.88
N ALA A 483 11.79 -7.15 -24.16
CA ALA A 483 10.54 -6.38 -24.03
C ALA A 483 10.29 -5.93 -22.58
N ARG A 484 10.59 -6.81 -21.61
CA ARG A 484 10.53 -6.47 -20.18
C ARG A 484 11.56 -5.42 -19.78
N ALA A 485 12.81 -5.58 -20.22
CA ALA A 485 13.88 -4.62 -19.96
C ALA A 485 13.56 -3.25 -20.55
N GLU A 486 13.01 -3.20 -21.77
CA GLU A 486 12.54 -1.99 -22.43
C GLU A 486 11.37 -1.33 -21.66
N ALA A 487 10.39 -2.12 -21.21
CA ALA A 487 9.32 -1.61 -20.36
C ALA A 487 9.86 -1.04 -19.05
N CYS A 488 10.87 -1.69 -18.46
CA CYS A 488 11.54 -1.19 -17.28
C CYS A 488 12.28 0.12 -17.55
N LEU A 489 13.03 0.23 -18.65
CA LEU A 489 13.72 1.44 -19.09
C LEU A 489 12.74 2.62 -19.24
N LYS A 490 11.64 2.41 -19.98
CA LYS A 490 10.62 3.44 -20.22
C LYS A 490 9.82 3.78 -18.95
N GLY A 491 9.64 2.81 -18.06
CA GLY A 491 8.91 2.96 -16.80
C GLY A 491 9.78 3.33 -15.59
N PHE A 492 11.08 3.60 -15.77
CA PHE A 492 12.04 3.84 -14.68
C PHE A 492 12.04 2.76 -13.58
N ARG A 493 11.95 1.49 -13.97
CA ARG A 493 11.94 0.34 -13.05
C ARG A 493 13.28 -0.39 -12.99
N VAL A 494 13.51 -1.06 -11.87
CA VAL A 494 14.62 -2.02 -11.77
C VAL A 494 14.25 -3.25 -12.58
N TYR A 495 15.09 -3.58 -13.55
CA TYR A 495 15.00 -4.83 -14.29
C TYR A 495 15.91 -5.87 -13.66
N VAL A 496 15.35 -7.04 -13.36
CA VAL A 496 16.11 -8.24 -12.98
C VAL A 496 15.69 -9.35 -13.94
N GLN A 497 16.68 -9.85 -14.69
CA GLN A 497 16.47 -10.94 -15.63
C GLN A 497 15.98 -12.19 -14.87
N ASP A 498 15.01 -12.90 -15.43
CA ASP A 498 14.36 -14.10 -14.87
C ASP A 498 13.46 -13.92 -13.63
N GLU A 499 13.36 -12.73 -13.04
CA GLU A 499 12.39 -12.46 -11.95
C GLU A 499 11.05 -11.99 -12.53
N PRO A 500 9.88 -12.47 -12.08
CA PRO A 500 8.59 -11.98 -12.55
C PRO A 500 8.27 -10.56 -12.07
N GLU A 501 7.43 -9.82 -12.80
CA GLU A 501 6.97 -8.50 -12.37
C GLU A 501 5.77 -8.61 -11.41
N GLY A 502 6.00 -8.30 -10.14
CA GLY A 502 5.00 -8.32 -9.08
C GLY A 502 4.22 -7.01 -8.96
N PHE A 503 3.12 -6.86 -9.72
CA PHE A 503 2.34 -5.62 -9.70
C PHE A 503 1.27 -5.57 -8.60
N TYR A 504 0.22 -6.39 -8.73
CA TYR A 504 -0.91 -6.44 -7.80
C TYR A 504 -0.97 -7.74 -7.01
N VAL A 505 -0.41 -8.83 -7.55
CA VAL A 505 -0.38 -10.13 -6.86
C VAL A 505 0.42 -10.00 -5.58
N ASP A 506 1.62 -9.41 -5.66
CA ASP A 506 2.47 -9.12 -4.49
C ASP A 506 1.76 -8.23 -3.47
N LYS A 507 0.94 -7.27 -3.94
CA LYS A 507 0.17 -6.36 -3.07
C LYS A 507 -0.95 -7.08 -2.33
N LEU A 508 -1.63 -8.01 -2.99
CA LEU A 508 -2.63 -8.88 -2.35
C LEU A 508 -1.97 -9.83 -1.34
N GLU A 509 -0.79 -10.38 -1.65
CA GLU A 509 -0.03 -11.20 -0.71
C GLU A 509 0.43 -10.40 0.51
N ASP A 510 0.93 -9.18 0.30
CA ASP A 510 1.31 -8.28 1.38
C ASP A 510 0.12 -7.95 2.27
N LEU A 511 -1.03 -7.62 1.68
CA LEU A 511 -2.26 -7.34 2.42
C LEU A 511 -2.68 -8.54 3.28
N ARG A 512 -2.72 -9.75 2.71
CA ARG A 512 -3.11 -10.97 3.43
C ARG A 512 -2.22 -11.29 4.63
N ARG A 513 -0.95 -10.86 4.62
CA ARG A 513 -0.03 -11.05 5.75
C ARG A 513 -0.30 -10.10 6.91
N LEU A 514 -0.96 -8.98 6.66
CA LEU A 514 -1.28 -7.98 7.68
C LEU A 514 -2.57 -8.30 8.46
N GLY A 515 -3.29 -9.35 8.06
CA GLY A 515 -4.70 -9.54 8.44
C GLY A 515 -5.59 -8.44 7.88
#